data_AF-A0A0G3H2D2-F1
#
_entry.id   AF-A0A0G3H2D2-F1
#
_cell.length_a   1.000
_cell.length_b   1.000
_cell.length_c   1.000
_cell.angle_alpha   90.00
_cell.angle_beta   90.00
_cell.angle_gamma   90.00
#
_symmetry.space_group_name_H-M   'P 1'
#
loop_
_entity.id
_entity.type
_entity.pdbx_description
1 polymer ?
#
loop_
_entity_poly.entity_id
_entity_poly.type
_entity_poly.pdbx_seq_one_letter_code
_entity_poly.pdbx_strand_id
1 'polypeptide(L)'
;MTQMSITIDQSVNAVYIALSDAEVARTVQVNSACLVDLDEFDCLVGVELLNPRGALLSEIQTHVHVRSEDIAPLEQALKMVPAYSMASGSLTSRSQVRVRQNTEFSAA
;
A
#
# COMPACT_ATOMS: atom_id res chain seq x y z
N MET A 1 12.94 12.27 -12.00
CA MET A 1 11.57 11.84 -11.68
C MET A 1 11.60 10.33 -11.65
N THR A 2 11.72 9.74 -10.47
CA THR A 2 11.58 8.29 -10.31
C THR A 2 10.09 7.99 -10.11
N GLN A 3 9.62 6.90 -10.72
CA GLN A 3 8.22 6.52 -10.67
C GLN A 3 8.00 5.51 -9.55
N MET A 4 7.16 5.87 -8.58
CA MET A 4 6.69 4.96 -7.54
C MET A 4 6.13 3.67 -8.17
N SER A 5 6.48 2.51 -7.61
CA SER A 5 5.98 1.21 -8.07
C SER A 5 5.43 0.38 -6.93
N ILE A 6 4.46 -0.49 -7.24
CA ILE A 6 3.83 -1.39 -6.27
C ILE A 6 3.98 -2.81 -6.80
N THR A 7 4.57 -3.69 -6.01
CA THR A 7 4.72 -5.12 -6.28
C THR A 7 3.93 -5.91 -5.25
N ILE A 8 3.12 -6.86 -5.71
CA ILE A 8 2.30 -7.71 -4.83
C ILE A 8 2.79 -9.14 -4.98
N ASP A 9 3.27 -9.74 -3.88
CA ASP A 9 3.61 -11.15 -3.82
C ASP A 9 2.49 -11.93 -3.12
N GLN A 10 1.69 -12.62 -3.94
CA GLN A 10 0.57 -13.43 -3.46
C GLN A 10 1.00 -14.71 -2.75
N SER A 11 2.22 -15.22 -3.01
CA SER A 11 2.70 -16.47 -2.41
C SER A 11 2.94 -16.32 -0.91
N VAL A 12 3.32 -15.10 -0.50
CA VAL A 12 3.57 -14.73 0.90
C VAL A 12 2.59 -13.68 1.44
N ASN A 13 1.61 -13.28 0.64
CA ASN A 13 0.62 -12.22 0.95
C ASN A 13 1.28 -10.91 1.42
N ALA A 14 2.33 -10.50 0.72
CA ALA A 14 3.08 -9.28 1.01
C ALA A 14 2.96 -8.27 -0.12
N VAL A 15 3.15 -6.99 0.21
CA VAL A 15 3.17 -5.89 -0.77
C VAL A 15 4.39 -5.03 -0.54
N TYR A 16 5.12 -4.76 -1.60
CA TYR A 16 6.24 -3.84 -1.61
C TYR A 16 5.89 -2.58 -2.41
N ILE A 17 6.15 -1.42 -1.82
CA ILE A 17 5.94 -0.11 -2.42
C ILE A 17 7.31 0.57 -2.50
N ALA A 18 7.87 0.70 -3.71
CA ALA A 18 9.10 1.46 -3.94
C ALA A 18 8.76 2.93 -4.21
N LEU A 19 9.39 3.84 -3.47
CA LEU A 19 9.25 5.29 -3.66
C LEU A 19 10.34 5.86 -4.58
N SER A 20 11.54 5.28 -4.53
CA SER A 20 12.69 5.71 -5.33
C SER A 20 13.63 4.56 -5.64
N ASP A 21 14.64 4.81 -6.49
CA ASP A 21 15.73 3.88 -6.80
C ASP A 21 16.95 4.10 -5.89
N ALA A 22 16.80 4.89 -4.82
CA ALA A 22 17.89 5.14 -3.87
C ALA A 22 18.26 3.83 -3.15
N GLU A 23 19.54 3.71 -2.80
CA GLU A 23 20.06 2.53 -2.11
C GLU A 23 19.47 2.41 -0.70
N VAL A 24 19.06 1.19 -0.34
CA VAL A 24 18.57 0.89 1.00
C VAL A 24 19.76 0.78 1.95
N ALA A 25 19.89 1.73 2.85
CA ALA A 25 20.91 1.71 3.90
C ALA A 25 20.46 0.86 5.11
N ARG A 26 19.16 0.90 5.46
CA ARG A 26 18.60 0.05 6.51
C ARG A 26 17.09 -0.16 6.38
N THR A 27 16.62 -1.24 6.97
CA THR A 27 15.20 -1.56 7.12
C THR A 27 14.79 -1.43 8.60
N VAL A 28 13.65 -0.79 8.87
CA VAL A 28 13.11 -0.60 10.22
C VAL A 28 11.70 -1.20 10.29
N GLN A 29 11.42 -1.94 11.36
CA GLN A 29 10.07 -2.40 11.63
C GLN A 29 9.26 -1.28 12.32
N VAL A 30 8.21 -0.81 11.66
CA VAL A 30 7.27 0.20 12.22
C VAL A 30 6.25 -0.50 13.11
N ASN A 31 5.70 -1.63 12.64
CA ASN A 31 4.76 -2.44 13.40
C ASN A 31 4.85 -3.92 12.97
N SER A 32 4.02 -4.80 13.53
CA SER A 32 4.05 -6.24 13.23
C SER A 32 3.76 -6.60 11.75
N ALA A 33 3.22 -5.67 10.97
CA ALA A 33 2.81 -5.87 9.59
C ALA A 33 3.46 -4.89 8.60
N CYS A 34 4.39 -4.05 9.05
CA CYS A 34 4.99 -2.98 8.24
C CYS A 34 6.48 -2.84 8.54
N LEU A 35 7.29 -2.98 7.50
CA LEU A 35 8.69 -2.58 7.48
C LEU A 35 8.87 -1.42 6.51
N VAL A 36 9.87 -0.60 6.77
CA VAL A 36 10.22 0.54 5.94
C VAL A 36 11.70 0.53 5.64
N ASP A 37 12.02 0.76 4.38
CA ASP A 37 13.38 0.87 3.88
C ASP A 37 13.78 2.34 3.82
N LEU A 38 14.98 2.63 4.34
CA LEU A 38 15.53 3.97 4.46
C LEU A 38 16.84 4.09 3.71
N ASP A 39 17.07 5.26 3.11
CA ASP A 39 18.38 5.64 2.60
C ASP A 39 19.36 6.05 3.73
N GLU A 40 20.58 6.41 3.35
CA GLU A 40 21.65 6.86 4.27
C GLU A 40 21.30 8.15 5.04
N PHE A 41 20.26 8.87 4.63
CA PHE A 41 19.77 10.10 5.26
C PHE A 41 18.49 9.89 6.06
N ASP A 42 18.13 8.64 6.37
CA ASP A 42 16.91 8.27 7.10
C ASP A 42 15.61 8.68 6.39
N CYS A 43 15.67 8.88 5.06
CA CYS A 43 14.49 9.14 4.25
C CYS A 43 13.90 7.83 3.75
N LEU A 44 12.57 7.75 3.76
CA LEU A 44 11.82 6.61 3.27
C LEU A 44 12.03 6.41 1.77
N VAL A 45 12.46 5.20 1.39
CA VAL A 45 12.65 4.78 -0.02
C VAL A 45 11.79 3.58 -0.41
N GLY A 46 11.33 2.79 0.56
CA GLY A 46 10.48 1.63 0.33
C GLY A 46 9.60 1.30 1.53
N VAL A 47 8.45 0.65 1.29
CA VAL A 47 7.55 0.12 2.32
C VAL A 47 7.21 -1.33 2.00
N GLU A 48 7.44 -2.22 2.96
CA GLU A 48 7.05 -3.62 2.88
C GLU A 48 5.91 -3.90 3.86
N LEU A 49 4.76 -4.30 3.33
CA LEU A 49 3.59 -4.68 4.08
C LEU A 49 3.49 -6.20 4.11
N LEU A 50 3.69 -6.80 5.29
CA LEU A 50 3.51 -8.24 5.52
C LEU A 50 2.02 -8.65 5.57
N ASN A 51 1.13 -7.66 5.66
CA ASN A 51 -0.30 -7.83 5.48
C ASN A 51 -0.84 -6.56 4.80
N PRO A 52 -1.66 -6.70 3.73
CA PRO A 52 -2.23 -5.57 2.98
C PRO A 52 -3.21 -4.67 3.78
N ARG A 53 -3.40 -4.91 5.08
CA ARG A 53 -4.11 -4.03 6.02
C ARG A 53 -3.18 -3.24 6.96
N GLY A 54 -1.86 -3.30 6.73
CA GLY A 54 -0.86 -3.21 7.78
C GLY A 54 -0.30 -1.84 8.17
N ALA A 55 -0.55 -0.74 7.44
CA ALA A 55 0.05 0.54 7.80
C ALA A 55 -0.78 1.75 7.42
N LEU A 56 -0.84 2.71 8.34
CA LEU A 56 -1.27 4.07 8.08
C LEU A 56 -0.04 4.95 7.83
N LEU A 57 -0.13 5.89 6.89
CA LEU A 57 0.95 6.85 6.63
C LEU A 57 1.35 7.61 7.91
N SER A 58 0.37 7.94 8.76
CA SER A 58 0.61 8.60 10.04
C SER A 58 1.51 7.79 10.97
N GLU A 59 1.40 6.46 10.98
CA GLU A 59 2.28 5.59 11.78
C GLU A 59 3.69 5.56 11.20
N ILE A 60 3.83 5.49 9.87
CA ILE A 60 5.14 5.55 9.23
C ILE A 60 5.85 6.87 9.56
N GLN A 61 5.13 7.99 9.49
CA GLN A 61 5.66 9.33 9.78
C GLN A 61 6.08 9.55 11.23
N THR A 62 5.63 8.74 12.20
CA THR A 62 6.15 8.83 13.58
C THR A 62 7.53 8.22 13.73
N HIS A 63 7.96 7.36 12.79
CA HIS A 63 9.22 6.64 12.88
C HIS A 63 10.30 7.17 11.93
N VAL A 64 9.90 7.69 10.76
CA VAL A 64 10.85 7.99 9.67
C VAL A 64 10.48 9.26 8.90
N HIS A 65 11.46 9.84 8.18
CA HIS A 65 11.23 11.00 7.35
C HIS A 65 10.65 10.58 5.99
N VAL A 66 9.52 11.17 5.60
CA VAL A 66 8.92 10.98 4.27
C VAL A 66 9.10 12.27 3.48
N ARG A 67 9.71 12.18 2.30
CA ARG A 67 9.90 13.33 1.41
C ARG A 67 8.54 13.90 1.02
N SER A 68 8.41 15.22 0.99
CA SER A 68 7.12 15.88 0.79
C SER A 68 6.45 15.51 -0.53
N GLU A 69 7.23 15.24 -1.58
CA GLU A 69 6.75 14.77 -2.88
C GLU A 69 6.12 13.37 -2.83
N ASP A 70 6.52 12.52 -1.87
CA ASP A 70 6.08 11.14 -1.76
C ASP A 70 4.87 10.96 -0.84
N ILE A 71 4.54 11.96 -0.01
CA ILE A 71 3.44 11.87 0.98
C ILE A 71 2.11 11.50 0.31
N ALA A 72 1.69 12.28 -0.69
CA ALA A 72 0.39 12.06 -1.34
C ALA A 72 0.35 10.76 -2.18
N PRO A 73 1.36 10.44 -3.01
CA PRO A 73 1.43 9.15 -3.70
C PRO A 73 1.43 7.95 -2.75
N LEU A 74 2.20 8.01 -1.66
CA LEU A 74 2.27 6.94 -0.66
C LEU A 74 0.93 6.76 0.06
N GLU A 75 0.28 7.84 0.47
CA GLU A 75 -1.04 7.76 1.09
C GLU A 75 -2.06 7.08 0.16
N GLN A 76 -2.03 7.43 -1.13
CA GLN A 76 -2.90 6.83 -2.13
C GLN A 76 -2.57 5.34 -2.34
N ALA A 77 -1.29 4.97 -2.42
CA ALA A 77 -0.86 3.59 -2.57
C ALA A 77 -1.35 2.73 -1.38
N LEU A 78 -1.12 3.19 -0.14
CA LEU A 78 -1.56 2.50 1.07
C LEU A 78 -3.07 2.27 1.11
N LYS A 79 -3.86 3.23 0.61
CA LYS A 79 -5.33 3.09 0.49
C LYS A 79 -5.76 2.06 -0.56
N MET A 80 -4.98 1.87 -1.62
CA MET A 80 -5.31 0.94 -2.71
C MET A 80 -4.94 -0.51 -2.41
N VAL A 81 -3.86 -0.75 -1.64
CA VAL A 81 -3.34 -2.09 -1.35
C VAL A 81 -4.40 -3.07 -0.81
N PRO A 82 -5.26 -2.71 0.17
CA PRO A 82 -6.33 -3.61 0.64
C PRO A 82 -7.28 -4.07 -0.46
N ALA A 83 -7.59 -3.20 -1.44
CA ALA A 83 -8.51 -3.51 -2.54
C ALA A 83 -7.91 -4.53 -3.51
N TYR A 84 -6.62 -4.45 -3.81
CA TYR A 84 -5.93 -5.41 -4.69
C TYR A 84 -5.75 -6.79 -4.05
N SER A 85 -5.52 -6.85 -2.73
CA SER A 85 -5.52 -8.12 -1.99
C SER A 85 -6.90 -8.82 -2.05
N MET A 86 -7.98 -8.06 -1.91
CA MET A 86 -9.35 -8.59 -1.96
C MET A 86 -9.78 -9.03 -3.37
N ALA A 87 -9.35 -8.33 -4.42
CA ALA A 87 -9.71 -8.65 -5.80
C ALA A 87 -8.93 -9.85 -6.37
N SER A 88 -7.73 -10.12 -5.84
CA SER A 88 -6.85 -11.17 -6.34
C SER A 88 -6.91 -12.47 -5.55
N GLY A 89 -7.46 -12.43 -4.32
CA GLY A 89 -8.00 -13.61 -3.66
C GLY A 89 -9.24 -14.07 -4.43
N SER A 90 -9.10 -15.13 -5.22
CA SER A 90 -10.16 -15.82 -5.96
C SER A 90 -11.56 -15.54 -5.40
N LEU A 91 -12.44 -14.99 -6.24
CA LEU A 91 -13.89 -15.09 -6.08
C LEU A 91 -14.28 -16.57 -6.08
N THR A 92 -13.97 -17.28 -4.99
CA THR A 92 -14.53 -18.59 -4.75
C THR A 92 -16.04 -18.41 -4.59
N SER A 93 -16.81 -19.40 -5.02
CA SER A 93 -18.28 -19.32 -5.15
C SER A 93 -19.05 -18.88 -3.88
N ARG A 94 -18.38 -18.69 -2.73
CA ARG A 94 -18.93 -18.19 -1.47
C ARG A 94 -18.82 -16.68 -1.27
N SER A 95 -18.06 -15.96 -2.09
CA SER A 95 -17.80 -14.52 -1.93
C SER A 95 -18.45 -13.72 -3.06
N GLN A 96 -19.77 -13.79 -3.23
CA GLN A 96 -20.49 -12.91 -4.16
C GLN A 96 -21.10 -11.73 -3.40
N VAL A 97 -20.57 -10.52 -3.62
CA VAL A 97 -21.25 -9.27 -3.26
C VAL A 97 -22.24 -8.95 -4.38
N ARG A 98 -23.54 -9.12 -4.11
CA ARG A 98 -24.61 -8.78 -5.07
C ARG A 98 -24.85 -7.27 -5.05
N VAL A 99 -24.26 -6.55 -5.99
CA VAL A 99 -24.56 -5.13 -6.21
C VAL A 99 -25.93 -5.03 -6.90
N ARG A 100 -26.92 -4.43 -6.23
CA ARG A 100 -28.19 -4.04 -6.86
C ARG A 100 -28.03 -2.63 -7.44
N GLN A 101 -28.09 -2.50 -8.76
CA GLN A 101 -28.28 -1.20 -9.39
C GLN A 101 -29.77 -0.83 -9.26
N ASN A 102 -30.06 0.16 -8.43
CA ASN A 102 -31.39 0.76 -8.36
C ASN A 102 -31.48 1.81 -9.49
N THR A 103 -31.93 1.39 -10.67
CA THR A 103 -32.34 2.34 -11.71
C THR A 103 -33.77 2.77 -11.46
N GLU A 104 -33.94 3.87 -10.74
CA GLU A 104 -35.14 4.70 -10.85
C GLU A 104 -34.78 5.91 -11.73
N PHE A 105 -34.89 5.73 -13.04
CA PHE A 105 -35.10 6.86 -13.95
C PHE A 105 -36.59 7.15 -13.95
N SER A 106 -37.02 8.16 -13.20
CA SER A 106 -38.34 8.76 -13.40
C SER A 106 -38.20 9.86 -14.44
N ALA A 107 -38.58 9.55 -15.68
CA ALA A 107 -38.94 10.56 -16.66
C ALA A 107 -40.43 10.88 -16.47
N ALA A 108 -40.72 12.10 -16.02
CA ALA A 108 -41.99 12.81 -16.20
C ALA A 108 -41.73 14.31 -16.01
#